data_AF-A0A3L8CB16-F1
#
_entry.id   AF-A0A3L8CB16-F1
#
_cell.length_a   1.000
_cell.length_b   1.000
_cell.length_c   1.000
_cell.angle_alpha   90.00
_cell.angle_beta   90.00
_cell.angle_gamma   90.00
#
_symmetry.space_group_name_H-M   'P 1'
#
loop_
_entity.id
_entity.type
_entity.pdbx_description
1 polymer ?
#
loop_
_entity_poly.entity_id
_entity_poly.type
_entity_poly.pdbx_seq_one_letter_code
_entity_poly.pdbx_strand_id
1 'polypeptide(L)'
;SVRVRDLHLIEQTLQRLQPPTWPENVLGSVDKPLAAKGRALFTENCASCHVPRVKKINGRDVQQLHLLPVAAIGTDPTAADNIADHRFDLSALQWDPAELAQLDVQLHPKPTEPLDLSKLSVAKGLAYVTAFVENRAYRDAGVTAAERPVLDGFGLPIGVQELRAYKARPLAGAWATAPFLHNGSVPSLYQLLSPQDERASSFYKGTFEYDPKHLGYRTEAFSDGFLFDTRITGNHNSGHEFRAGKRGNGVIGRLLQPQERWALLEYLKVLGGPLEAQLPETVAMQKD
;
A
#
# COMPACT_ATOMS: atom_id res chain seq x y z
N SER A 1 20.42 -17.81 -12.39
CA SER A 1 19.23 -18.13 -13.22
C SER A 1 17.96 -17.75 -12.45
N VAL A 2 16.86 -17.47 -13.16
CA VAL A 2 15.54 -17.22 -12.53
C VAL A 2 14.86 -18.56 -12.27
N ARG A 3 14.37 -18.79 -11.05
CA ARG A 3 13.65 -20.02 -10.68
C ARG A 3 12.14 -19.81 -10.81
N VAL A 4 11.63 -19.86 -12.04
CA VAL A 4 10.23 -19.53 -12.40
C VAL A 4 9.21 -20.28 -11.52
N ARG A 5 9.38 -21.60 -11.37
CA ARG A 5 8.43 -22.43 -10.61
C ARG A 5 8.46 -22.13 -9.10
N ASP A 6 9.64 -21.78 -8.56
CA ASP A 6 9.79 -21.39 -7.15
C ASP A 6 9.13 -20.02 -6.90
N LEU A 7 9.29 -19.07 -7.83
CA LEU A 7 8.61 -17.76 -7.76
C LEU A 7 7.09 -17.92 -7.79
N HIS A 8 6.57 -18.76 -8.68
CA HIS A 8 5.15 -19.06 -8.72
C HIS A 8 4.65 -19.73 -7.43
N LEU A 9 5.43 -20.65 -6.86
CA LEU A 9 5.11 -21.28 -5.57
C LEU A 9 5.05 -20.23 -4.45
N ILE A 10 5.98 -19.27 -4.42
CA ILE A 10 5.94 -18.16 -3.46
C ILE A 10 4.66 -17.35 -3.65
N GLU A 11 4.31 -16.95 -4.88
CA GLU A 11 3.09 -16.17 -5.14
C GLU A 11 1.83 -16.92 -4.70
N GLN A 12 1.68 -18.19 -5.07
CA GLN A 12 0.55 -19.03 -4.65
C GLN A 12 0.50 -19.23 -3.12
N THR A 13 1.64 -19.15 -2.44
CA THR A 13 1.72 -19.24 -0.98
C THR A 13 1.29 -17.92 -0.35
N LEU A 14 1.76 -16.78 -0.88
CA LEU A 14 1.38 -15.45 -0.42
C LEU A 14 -0.13 -15.19 -0.55
N GLN A 15 -0.78 -15.71 -1.60
CA GLN A 15 -2.23 -15.61 -1.80
C GLN A 15 -3.06 -16.30 -0.68
N ARG A 16 -2.45 -17.23 0.07
CA ARG A 16 -3.12 -17.94 1.17
C ARG A 16 -2.91 -17.27 2.52
N LEU A 17 -1.95 -16.36 2.62
CA LEU A 17 -1.65 -15.68 3.88
C LEU A 17 -2.86 -14.87 4.33
N GLN A 18 -3.20 -15.05 5.61
CA GLN A 18 -4.22 -14.26 6.27
C GLN A 18 -3.56 -13.15 7.10
N PRO A 19 -4.23 -12.01 7.27
CA PRO A 19 -3.81 -11.01 8.23
C PRO A 19 -3.65 -11.63 9.63
N PRO A 20 -2.64 -11.21 10.41
CA PRO A 20 -2.44 -11.73 11.76
C PRO A 20 -3.62 -11.32 12.66
N THR A 21 -4.12 -12.27 13.45
CA THR A 21 -5.09 -11.99 14.50
C THR A 21 -4.39 -11.30 15.66
N TRP A 22 -5.04 -10.30 16.27
CA TRP A 22 -4.53 -9.64 17.46
C TRP A 22 -4.30 -10.66 18.60
N PRO A 23 -3.06 -10.83 19.10
CA PRO A 23 -2.75 -11.83 20.11
C PRO A 23 -3.05 -11.28 21.52
N GLU A 24 -4.29 -11.42 21.99
CA GLU A 24 -4.74 -10.86 23.29
C GLU A 24 -3.90 -11.34 24.48
N ASN A 25 -3.33 -12.55 24.41
CA ASN A 25 -2.47 -13.13 25.43
C ASN A 25 -1.07 -12.48 25.49
N VAL A 26 -0.66 -11.74 24.47
CA VAL A 26 0.66 -11.08 24.38
C VAL A 26 0.52 -9.57 24.44
N LEU A 27 -0.41 -9.00 23.67
CA LEU A 27 -0.56 -7.55 23.48
C LEU A 27 -1.74 -6.95 24.27
N GLY A 28 -2.41 -7.76 25.10
CA GLY A 28 -3.54 -7.37 25.93
C GLY A 28 -4.89 -7.51 25.22
N SER A 29 -5.96 -7.55 26.02
CA SER A 29 -7.34 -7.71 25.53
C SER A 29 -7.82 -6.53 24.67
N VAL A 30 -8.69 -6.82 23.71
CA VAL A 30 -9.40 -5.80 22.93
C VAL A 30 -10.59 -5.27 23.72
N ASP A 31 -10.75 -3.95 23.78
CA ASP A 31 -11.98 -3.34 24.28
C ASP A 31 -13.08 -3.43 23.21
N LYS A 32 -13.90 -4.47 23.27
CA LYS A 32 -14.93 -4.76 22.26
C LYS A 32 -15.98 -3.65 22.14
N PRO A 33 -16.55 -3.08 23.23
CA PRO A 33 -17.41 -1.90 23.14
C PRO A 33 -16.76 -0.71 22.42
N LEU A 34 -15.48 -0.43 22.71
CA LEU A 34 -14.76 0.66 22.06
C LEU A 34 -14.44 0.36 20.60
N ALA A 35 -14.06 -0.88 20.27
CA ALA A 35 -13.88 -1.36 18.90
C ALA A 35 -15.18 -1.28 18.08
N ALA A 36 -16.35 -1.54 18.68
CA ALA A 36 -17.63 -1.37 18.01
C ALA A 36 -17.90 0.11 17.64
N LYS A 37 -17.56 1.07 18.53
CA LYS A 37 -17.58 2.50 18.19
C LYS A 37 -16.58 2.82 17.07
N GLY A 38 -15.40 2.22 17.12
CA GLY A 38 -14.38 2.32 16.08
C GLY A 38 -14.85 1.82 14.72
N ARG A 39 -15.64 0.74 14.67
CA ARG A 39 -16.25 0.21 13.43
C ARG A 39 -17.16 1.24 12.76
N ALA A 40 -17.97 1.96 13.53
CA ALA A 40 -18.82 3.03 13.00
C ALA A 40 -17.97 4.18 12.44
N LEU A 41 -16.95 4.62 13.18
CA LEU A 41 -16.02 5.66 12.73
C LEU A 41 -15.24 5.25 11.47
N PHE A 42 -14.83 3.98 11.38
CA PHE A 42 -14.15 3.44 10.21
C PHE A 42 -15.05 3.45 8.98
N THR A 43 -16.32 3.09 9.15
CA THR A 43 -17.31 3.14 8.07
C THR A 43 -17.51 4.56 7.57
N GLU A 44 -17.59 5.53 8.48
CA GLU A 44 -17.73 6.96 8.16
C GLU A 44 -16.48 7.53 7.45
N ASN A 45 -15.29 7.21 7.94
CA ASN A 45 -14.07 7.97 7.63
C ASN A 45 -13.05 7.22 6.76
N CYS A 46 -13.08 5.89 6.71
CA CYS A 46 -12.00 5.07 6.14
C CYS A 46 -12.47 4.16 4.99
N ALA A 47 -13.66 3.56 5.13
CA ALA A 47 -14.12 2.48 4.27
C ALA A 47 -14.20 2.87 2.78
N SER A 48 -14.57 4.12 2.48
CA SER A 48 -14.69 4.61 1.10
C SER A 48 -13.39 4.51 0.28
N CYS A 49 -12.23 4.57 0.95
CA CYS A 49 -10.92 4.43 0.31
C CYS A 49 -10.31 3.04 0.54
N HIS A 50 -10.45 2.49 1.75
CA HIS A 50 -9.71 1.31 2.18
C HIS A 50 -10.45 -0.02 2.03
N VAL A 51 -11.76 -0.01 1.79
CA VAL A 51 -12.54 -1.23 1.53
C VAL A 51 -12.80 -1.31 0.02
N PRO A 52 -12.00 -2.11 -0.72
CA PRO A 52 -12.15 -2.18 -2.16
C PRO A 52 -13.43 -2.88 -2.56
N ARG A 53 -14.06 -2.40 -3.63
CA ARG A 53 -15.17 -3.12 -4.27
C ARG A 53 -14.62 -4.38 -4.94
N VAL A 54 -15.30 -5.50 -4.77
CA VAL A 54 -14.95 -6.75 -5.45
C VAL A 54 -15.78 -6.88 -6.71
N LYS A 55 -15.14 -7.15 -7.85
CA LYS A 55 -15.80 -7.46 -9.12
C LYS A 55 -15.42 -8.87 -9.57
N LYS A 56 -16.38 -9.61 -10.11
CA LYS A 56 -16.10 -10.86 -10.83
C LYS A 56 -15.63 -10.55 -12.25
N ILE A 57 -14.39 -10.90 -12.56
CA ILE A 57 -13.80 -10.80 -13.91
C ILE A 57 -13.34 -12.19 -14.29
N ASN A 58 -13.82 -12.74 -15.40
CA ASN A 58 -13.45 -14.09 -15.87
C ASN A 58 -13.55 -15.18 -14.77
N GLY A 59 -14.60 -15.11 -13.94
CA GLY A 59 -14.83 -16.09 -12.86
C GLY A 59 -14.00 -15.90 -11.59
N ARG A 60 -13.07 -14.92 -11.53
CA ARG A 60 -12.30 -14.58 -10.33
C ARG A 60 -12.79 -13.30 -9.66
N ASP A 61 -12.69 -13.25 -8.33
CA ASP A 61 -12.94 -12.04 -7.55
C ASP A 61 -11.72 -11.10 -7.63
N VAL A 62 -11.95 -9.86 -8.06
CA VAL A 62 -10.91 -8.84 -8.25
C VAL A 62 -11.24 -7.62 -7.42
N GLN A 63 -10.34 -7.30 -6.48
CA GLN A 63 -10.43 -6.08 -5.68
C GLN A 63 -10.07 -4.85 -6.51
N GLN A 64 -11.00 -3.89 -6.56
CA GLN A 64 -10.81 -2.61 -7.22
C GLN A 64 -10.26 -1.61 -6.20
N LEU A 65 -8.93 -1.48 -6.15
CA LEU A 65 -8.26 -0.56 -5.23
C LEU A 65 -8.46 0.89 -5.66
N HIS A 66 -8.58 1.79 -4.69
CA HIS A 66 -8.66 3.23 -4.96
C HIS A 66 -7.24 3.81 -5.09
N LEU A 67 -6.94 4.42 -6.23
CA LEU A 67 -5.68 5.13 -6.48
C LEU A 67 -5.93 6.61 -6.22
N LEU A 68 -5.24 7.16 -5.21
CA LEU A 68 -5.41 8.55 -4.79
C LEU A 68 -4.29 9.38 -5.41
N PRO A 69 -4.60 10.40 -6.22
CA PRO A 69 -3.59 11.32 -6.73
C PRO A 69 -2.80 11.95 -5.59
N VAL A 70 -1.48 12.08 -5.75
CA VAL A 70 -0.58 12.70 -4.77
C VAL A 70 -1.05 14.11 -4.39
N ALA A 71 -1.53 14.89 -5.36
CA ALA A 71 -2.09 16.22 -5.13
C ALA A 71 -3.34 16.22 -4.21
N ALA A 72 -4.10 15.11 -4.18
CA ALA A 72 -5.26 14.96 -3.31
C ALA A 72 -4.87 14.42 -1.93
N ILE A 73 -4.07 13.34 -1.88
CA ILE A 73 -3.69 12.66 -0.64
C ILE A 73 -2.59 13.39 0.14
N GLY A 74 -1.79 14.24 -0.51
CA GLY A 74 -0.79 15.12 0.09
C GLY A 74 0.40 14.44 0.78
N THR A 75 0.54 13.12 0.61
CA THR A 75 1.71 12.36 1.09
C THR A 75 2.93 12.64 0.21
N ASP A 76 4.12 12.26 0.68
CA ASP A 76 5.38 12.52 -0.02
C ASP A 76 5.30 12.15 -1.51
N PRO A 77 5.59 13.10 -2.43
CA PRO A 77 5.40 12.89 -3.86
C PRO A 77 6.57 12.12 -4.51
N THR A 78 7.71 12.04 -3.84
CA THR A 78 9.02 11.77 -4.45
C THR A 78 9.05 10.40 -5.14
N ALA A 79 8.52 9.35 -4.52
CA ALA A 79 8.52 8.03 -5.13
C ALA A 79 7.63 7.97 -6.39
N ALA A 80 6.44 8.60 -6.34
CA ALA A 80 5.53 8.64 -7.46
C ALA A 80 6.08 9.50 -8.61
N ASP A 81 6.66 10.66 -8.30
CA ASP A 81 7.31 11.55 -9.27
C ASP A 81 8.51 10.87 -9.91
N ASN A 82 9.36 10.18 -9.14
CA ASN A 82 10.50 9.44 -9.69
C ASN A 82 10.03 8.41 -10.73
N ILE A 83 8.99 7.62 -10.43
CA ILE A 83 8.44 6.64 -11.38
C ILE A 83 7.91 7.31 -12.64
N ALA A 84 7.23 8.46 -12.50
CA ALA A 84 6.60 9.17 -13.60
C ALA A 84 7.59 10.00 -14.46
N ASP A 85 8.63 10.55 -13.85
CA ASP A 85 9.45 11.63 -14.44
C ASP A 85 10.91 11.29 -14.66
N HIS A 86 11.52 10.42 -13.84
CA HIS A 86 12.90 10.03 -14.12
C HIS A 86 12.98 9.31 -15.46
N ARG A 87 14.03 9.65 -16.22
CA ARG A 87 14.31 9.11 -17.55
C ARG A 87 15.67 8.45 -17.56
N PHE A 88 15.78 7.34 -18.25
CA PHE A 88 17.02 6.61 -18.48
C PHE A 88 17.28 6.45 -19.97
N ASP A 89 18.55 6.46 -20.32
CA ASP A 89 19.04 6.07 -21.63
C ASP A 89 19.24 4.55 -21.64
N LEU A 90 18.38 3.87 -22.40
CA LEU A 90 18.43 2.43 -22.62
C LEU A 90 18.92 2.09 -24.03
N SER A 91 19.44 3.06 -24.80
CA SER A 91 19.95 2.83 -26.17
C SER A 91 21.09 1.81 -26.21
N ALA A 92 21.88 1.71 -25.14
CA ALA A 92 22.93 0.71 -24.99
C ALA A 92 22.41 -0.74 -24.99
N LEU A 93 21.12 -0.96 -24.72
CA LEU A 93 20.49 -2.29 -24.83
C LEU A 93 20.25 -2.71 -26.28
N GLN A 94 20.35 -1.78 -27.23
CA GLN A 94 20.22 -2.02 -28.68
C GLN A 94 18.93 -2.77 -29.05
N TRP A 95 17.84 -2.53 -28.32
CA TRP A 95 16.56 -3.16 -28.59
C TRP A 95 15.97 -2.70 -29.92
N ASP A 96 15.44 -3.65 -30.69
CA ASP A 96 14.64 -3.36 -31.86
C ASP A 96 13.21 -2.96 -31.43
N PRO A 97 12.72 -1.74 -31.77
CA PRO A 97 11.35 -1.33 -31.49
C PRO A 97 10.29 -2.29 -32.05
N ALA A 98 10.56 -2.97 -33.17
CA ALA A 98 9.65 -3.95 -33.74
C ALA A 98 9.52 -5.19 -32.85
N GLU A 99 10.62 -5.65 -32.24
CA GLU A 99 10.60 -6.73 -31.25
C GLU A 99 9.91 -6.30 -29.96
N LEU A 100 10.15 -5.08 -29.48
CA LEU A 100 9.48 -4.53 -28.29
C LEU A 100 7.97 -4.46 -28.48
N ALA A 101 7.50 -4.15 -29.68
CA ALA A 101 6.08 -4.09 -30.01
C ALA A 101 5.37 -5.46 -29.96
N GLN A 102 6.13 -6.57 -30.00
CA GLN A 102 5.60 -7.93 -29.86
C GLN A 102 5.61 -8.45 -28.42
N LEU A 103 6.22 -7.72 -27.48
CA LEU A 103 6.24 -8.10 -26.07
C LEU A 103 4.88 -7.85 -25.42
N ASP A 104 4.55 -8.65 -24.40
CA ASP A 104 3.28 -8.55 -23.67
C ASP A 104 3.27 -7.38 -22.66
N VAL A 105 3.57 -6.18 -23.16
CA VAL A 105 3.63 -4.93 -22.40
C VAL A 105 2.48 -4.03 -22.82
N GLN A 106 1.65 -3.64 -21.85
CA GLN A 106 0.58 -2.67 -22.06
C GLN A 106 0.89 -1.36 -21.32
N LEU A 107 1.19 -0.34 -22.11
CA LEU A 107 1.43 1.01 -21.61
C LEU A 107 0.12 1.78 -21.52
N HIS A 108 -0.12 2.41 -20.37
CA HIS A 108 -1.30 3.22 -20.12
C HIS A 108 -0.92 4.63 -19.68
N PRO A 109 -1.32 5.68 -20.45
CA PRO A 109 -2.03 5.60 -21.73
C PRO A 109 -1.16 5.00 -22.85
N LYS A 110 -1.81 4.51 -23.91
CA LYS A 110 -1.10 4.01 -25.10
C LYS A 110 -0.32 5.17 -25.74
N PRO A 111 0.98 5.00 -26.04
CA PRO A 111 1.77 6.04 -26.71
C PRO A 111 1.18 6.42 -28.06
N THR A 112 1.21 7.70 -28.39
CA THR A 112 0.87 8.23 -29.71
C THR A 112 2.09 8.32 -30.63
N GLU A 113 3.28 8.39 -30.04
CA GLU A 113 4.57 8.47 -30.73
C GLU A 113 5.41 7.20 -30.48
N PRO A 114 6.39 6.90 -31.35
CA PRO A 114 7.36 5.83 -31.11
C PRO A 114 8.11 6.01 -29.79
N LEU A 115 8.55 4.90 -29.20
CA LEU A 115 9.35 4.92 -27.97
C LEU A 115 10.73 5.54 -28.25
N ASP A 116 11.09 6.56 -27.49
CA ASP A 116 12.46 7.10 -27.44
C ASP A 116 13.26 6.35 -26.38
N LEU A 117 14.08 5.39 -26.82
CA LEU A 117 14.92 4.57 -25.94
C LEU A 117 15.97 5.38 -25.17
N SER A 118 16.33 6.59 -25.62
CA SER A 118 17.29 7.45 -24.90
C SER A 118 16.66 8.15 -23.68
N LYS A 119 15.33 8.15 -23.60
CA LYS A 119 14.55 8.86 -22.57
C LYS A 119 13.32 8.06 -22.17
N LEU A 120 13.51 6.80 -21.79
CA LEU A 120 12.42 6.00 -21.23
C LEU A 120 12.23 6.29 -19.75
N SER A 121 10.97 6.31 -19.29
CA SER A 121 10.68 6.40 -17.86
C SER A 121 11.13 5.16 -17.11
N VAL A 122 11.25 5.26 -15.78
CA VAL A 122 11.45 4.09 -14.90
C VAL A 122 10.38 3.03 -15.20
N ALA A 123 9.12 3.43 -15.30
CA ALA A 123 8.00 2.54 -15.45
C ALA A 123 8.05 1.75 -16.77
N LYS A 124 8.24 2.45 -17.90
CA LYS A 124 8.33 1.83 -19.23
C LYS A 124 9.59 0.97 -19.37
N GLY A 125 10.73 1.48 -18.91
CA GLY A 125 12.00 0.74 -18.93
C GLY A 125 11.87 -0.58 -18.18
N LEU A 126 11.37 -0.56 -16.95
CA LEU A 126 11.14 -1.77 -16.16
C LEU A 126 10.15 -2.72 -16.83
N ALA A 127 9.10 -2.24 -17.48
CA ALA A 127 8.14 -3.08 -18.19
C ALA A 127 8.82 -3.94 -19.27
N TYR A 128 9.60 -3.28 -20.14
CA TYR A 128 10.27 -3.96 -21.24
C TYR A 128 11.43 -4.85 -20.77
N VAL A 129 12.21 -4.41 -19.77
CA VAL A 129 13.24 -5.29 -19.17
C VAL A 129 12.59 -6.53 -18.57
N THR A 130 11.47 -6.37 -17.84
CA THR A 130 10.74 -7.48 -17.23
C THR A 130 10.25 -8.46 -18.29
N ALA A 131 9.58 -7.97 -19.35
CA ALA A 131 9.10 -8.81 -20.44
C ALA A 131 10.22 -9.59 -21.14
N PHE A 132 11.39 -8.98 -21.32
CA PHE A 132 12.55 -9.65 -21.90
C PHE A 132 13.09 -10.76 -20.97
N VAL A 133 13.28 -10.44 -19.69
CA VAL A 133 13.76 -11.40 -18.68
C VAL A 133 12.78 -12.55 -18.50
N GLU A 134 11.48 -12.27 -18.48
CA GLU A 134 10.40 -13.26 -18.38
C GLU A 134 10.43 -14.21 -19.58
N ASN A 135 10.41 -13.70 -20.81
CA ASN A 135 10.45 -14.53 -22.02
C ASN A 135 11.69 -15.43 -22.04
N ARG A 136 12.85 -14.90 -21.64
CA ARG A 136 14.08 -15.69 -21.53
C ARG A 136 13.95 -16.76 -20.45
N ALA A 137 13.48 -16.40 -19.26
CA ALA A 137 13.33 -17.30 -18.12
C ALA A 137 12.35 -18.44 -18.41
N TYR A 138 11.25 -18.15 -19.12
CA TYR A 138 10.26 -19.15 -19.53
C TYR A 138 10.82 -20.15 -20.53
N ARG A 139 11.56 -19.67 -21.54
CA ARG A 139 12.26 -20.55 -22.48
C ARG A 139 13.25 -21.45 -21.76
N ASP A 140 14.08 -20.87 -20.88
CA ASP A 140 15.09 -21.63 -20.13
C ASP A 140 14.47 -22.64 -19.16
N ALA A 141 13.27 -22.36 -18.63
CA ALA A 141 12.52 -23.25 -17.75
C ALA A 141 11.60 -24.25 -18.49
N GLY A 142 11.55 -24.19 -19.83
CA GLY A 142 10.69 -25.03 -20.66
C GLY A 142 9.19 -24.81 -20.40
N VAL A 143 8.78 -23.58 -20.09
CA VAL A 143 7.37 -23.22 -19.89
C VAL A 143 6.63 -23.33 -21.21
N THR A 144 5.55 -24.11 -21.21
CA THR A 144 4.67 -24.31 -22.38
C THR A 144 3.67 -23.17 -22.52
N ALA A 145 3.11 -23.01 -23.74
CA ALA A 145 2.04 -22.04 -23.98
C ALA A 145 0.78 -22.27 -23.11
N ALA A 146 0.53 -23.52 -22.69
CA ALA A 146 -0.58 -23.86 -21.81
C ALA A 146 -0.32 -23.46 -20.34
N GLU A 147 0.93 -23.53 -19.88
CA GLU A 147 1.31 -23.14 -18.51
C GLU A 147 1.40 -21.61 -18.34
N ARG A 148 1.83 -20.90 -19.39
CA ARG A 148 2.16 -19.49 -19.33
C ARG A 148 1.06 -18.59 -18.73
N PRO A 149 -0.22 -18.68 -19.11
CA PRO A 149 -1.26 -17.85 -18.50
C PRO A 149 -1.39 -18.02 -16.97
N VAL A 150 -1.09 -19.21 -16.44
CA VAL A 150 -1.14 -19.42 -14.99
C VAL A 150 0.04 -18.73 -14.29
N LEU A 151 1.22 -18.75 -14.92
CA LEU A 151 2.41 -18.08 -14.42
C LEU A 151 2.35 -16.56 -14.56
N ASP A 152 1.66 -16.05 -15.60
CA ASP A 152 1.46 -14.62 -15.88
C ASP A 152 0.28 -14.02 -15.10
N GLY A 153 -0.04 -14.58 -13.93
CA GLY A 153 -1.12 -14.07 -13.09
C GLY A 153 -2.45 -13.98 -13.84
N PHE A 154 -2.95 -15.13 -14.31
CA PHE A 154 -4.20 -15.27 -15.07
C PHE A 154 -4.14 -14.73 -16.51
N GLY A 155 -2.96 -14.79 -17.15
CA GLY A 155 -2.71 -14.34 -18.51
C GLY A 155 -2.86 -12.83 -18.65
N LEU A 156 -2.54 -12.11 -17.57
CA LEU A 156 -2.61 -10.66 -17.59
C LEU A 156 -1.32 -10.09 -18.18
N PRO A 157 -1.44 -9.07 -19.04
CA PRO A 157 -0.28 -8.41 -19.61
C PRO A 157 0.54 -7.69 -18.52
N ILE A 158 1.80 -7.40 -18.81
CA ILE A 158 2.60 -6.45 -18.03
C ILE A 158 2.03 -5.05 -18.26
N GLY A 159 1.02 -4.70 -17.47
CA GLY A 159 0.33 -3.41 -17.51
C GLY A 159 1.05 -2.37 -16.65
N VAL A 160 1.51 -1.29 -17.26
CA VAL A 160 2.22 -0.21 -16.56
C VAL A 160 1.50 1.12 -16.69
N GLN A 161 1.37 1.81 -15.56
CA GLN A 161 0.76 3.13 -15.45
C GLN A 161 1.74 4.08 -14.76
N GLU A 162 1.99 5.24 -15.38
CA GLU A 162 2.86 6.30 -14.82
C GLU A 162 2.04 7.29 -13.98
N LEU A 163 1.30 6.78 -12.99
CA LEU A 163 0.44 7.61 -12.17
C LEU A 163 1.20 8.26 -11.03
N ARG A 164 0.96 9.56 -10.83
CA ARG A 164 1.30 10.27 -9.58
C ARG A 164 0.25 9.99 -8.51
N ALA A 165 0.20 8.74 -8.05
CA ALA A 165 -0.82 8.28 -7.13
C ALA A 165 -0.32 7.16 -6.22
N TYR A 166 -0.95 7.03 -5.06
CA TYR A 166 -0.75 5.89 -4.17
C TYR A 166 -2.04 5.10 -3.98
N LYS A 167 -1.91 3.78 -3.89
CA LYS A 167 -3.04 2.89 -3.64
C LYS A 167 -3.44 2.92 -2.17
N ALA A 168 -4.74 3.10 -1.90
CA ALA A 168 -5.30 2.81 -0.59
C ALA A 168 -5.37 1.28 -0.42
N ARG A 169 -4.52 0.74 0.45
CA ARG A 169 -4.46 -0.71 0.74
C ARG A 169 -5.58 -1.12 1.71
N PRO A 170 -6.12 -2.35 1.62
CA PRO A 170 -6.92 -2.93 2.68
C PRO A 170 -6.18 -2.86 4.03
N LEU A 171 -6.93 -2.58 5.11
CA LEU A 171 -6.35 -2.31 6.43
C LEU A 171 -6.42 -3.50 7.40
N ALA A 172 -6.91 -4.65 6.98
CA ALA A 172 -6.87 -5.86 7.79
C ALA A 172 -5.41 -6.22 8.12
N GLY A 173 -5.11 -6.39 9.42
CA GLY A 173 -3.75 -6.61 9.91
C GLY A 173 -2.83 -5.38 9.90
N ALA A 174 -3.35 -4.18 9.57
CA ALA A 174 -2.53 -2.97 9.50
C ALA A 174 -1.82 -2.64 10.83
N TRP A 175 -2.41 -3.04 11.97
CA TRP A 175 -1.81 -2.91 13.29
C TRP A 175 -0.38 -3.47 13.34
N ALA A 176 -0.08 -4.54 12.60
CA ALA A 176 1.22 -5.22 12.63
C ALA A 176 2.24 -4.68 11.60
N THR A 177 1.94 -3.57 10.91
CA THR A 177 2.70 -3.13 9.71
C THR A 177 3.30 -1.73 9.83
N ALA A 178 3.50 -1.25 11.05
CA ALA A 178 4.21 0.00 11.28
C ALA A 178 5.66 -0.08 10.74
N PRO A 179 6.29 1.06 10.40
CA PRO A 179 5.71 2.40 10.27
C PRO A 179 4.77 2.57 9.06
N PHE A 180 3.99 3.63 9.06
CA PHE A 180 2.90 3.90 8.12
C PHE A 180 3.26 4.94 7.04
N LEU A 181 2.35 5.09 6.08
CA LEU A 181 2.55 5.70 4.75
C LEU A 181 3.50 4.87 3.87
N HIS A 182 3.67 5.28 2.61
CA HIS A 182 4.45 4.50 1.63
C HIS A 182 5.96 4.54 1.91
N ASN A 183 6.43 5.57 2.62
CA ASN A 183 7.83 5.81 2.97
C ASN A 183 8.14 5.48 4.45
N GLY A 184 7.15 5.02 5.22
CA GLY A 184 7.33 4.67 6.63
C GLY A 184 7.70 5.87 7.51
N SER A 185 7.10 7.04 7.24
CA SER A 185 7.40 8.32 7.91
C SER A 185 6.50 8.61 9.12
N VAL A 186 5.53 7.74 9.42
CA VAL A 186 4.65 7.87 10.59
C VAL A 186 4.76 6.62 11.47
N PRO A 187 5.24 6.72 12.72
CA PRO A 187 5.66 5.53 13.48
C PRO A 187 4.53 4.68 14.05
N SER A 188 3.32 5.23 14.23
CA SER A 188 2.19 4.55 14.86
C SER A 188 0.85 4.91 14.21
N LEU A 189 -0.17 4.04 14.33
CA LEU A 189 -1.52 4.37 13.84
C LEU A 189 -2.09 5.56 14.60
N TYR A 190 -1.76 5.72 15.89
CA TYR A 190 -2.21 6.88 16.65
C TYR A 190 -1.72 8.19 16.01
N GLN A 191 -0.44 8.26 15.62
CA GLN A 191 0.09 9.44 14.93
C GLN A 191 -0.49 9.59 13.51
N LEU A 192 -0.76 8.49 12.80
CA LEU A 192 -1.40 8.55 11.49
C LEU A 192 -2.80 9.18 11.54
N LEU A 193 -3.56 8.87 12.59
CA LEU A 193 -4.89 9.43 12.84
C LEU A 193 -4.87 10.81 13.53
N SER A 194 -3.69 11.29 13.91
CA SER A 194 -3.50 12.62 14.49
C SER A 194 -3.24 13.66 13.37
N PRO A 195 -3.60 14.93 13.62
CA PRO A 195 -3.15 16.07 12.81
C PRO A 195 -1.65 16.02 12.52
N GLN A 196 -1.25 16.53 11.36
CA GLN A 196 0.14 16.41 10.91
C GLN A 196 1.13 17.11 11.86
N ASP A 197 0.72 18.22 12.47
CA ASP A 197 1.50 18.99 13.45
C ASP A 197 1.70 18.27 14.79
N GLU A 198 0.89 17.26 15.10
CA GLU A 198 1.07 16.37 16.25
C GLU A 198 2.00 15.17 15.95
N ARG A 199 2.39 14.96 14.69
CA ARG A 199 3.27 13.83 14.29
C ARG A 199 4.73 14.13 14.60
N ALA A 200 5.49 13.09 14.93
CA ALA A 200 6.93 13.21 15.11
C ALA A 200 7.60 13.64 13.80
N SER A 201 8.45 14.67 13.87
CA SER A 201 9.29 15.14 12.76
C SER A 201 10.63 14.41 12.66
N SER A 202 11.00 13.68 13.72
CA SER A 202 12.10 12.72 13.73
C SER A 202 11.87 11.63 14.76
N PHE A 203 12.33 10.41 14.49
CA PHE A 203 12.23 9.25 15.39
C PHE A 203 13.23 8.16 15.03
N TYR A 204 13.58 7.30 15.98
CA TYR A 204 14.48 6.17 15.72
C TYR A 204 13.73 4.97 15.13
N LYS A 205 14.34 4.30 14.16
CA LYS A 205 13.88 3.08 13.48
C LYS A 205 14.85 1.93 13.70
N GLY A 206 14.35 0.70 13.54
CA GLY A 206 15.13 -0.54 13.62
C GLY A 206 14.91 -1.35 14.89
N THR A 207 14.12 -0.85 15.83
CA THR A 207 13.72 -1.60 17.03
C THR A 207 12.66 -2.65 16.71
N PHE A 208 12.62 -3.71 17.52
CA PHE A 208 11.54 -4.70 17.55
C PHE A 208 10.54 -4.44 18.69
N GLU A 209 10.81 -3.46 19.54
CA GLU A 209 9.94 -3.10 20.67
C GLU A 209 8.65 -2.46 20.16
N TYR A 210 7.55 -3.19 20.30
CA TYR A 210 6.24 -2.79 19.81
C TYR A 210 5.41 -2.15 20.93
N ASP A 211 4.75 -1.03 20.62
CA ASP A 211 3.81 -0.33 21.48
C ASP A 211 2.37 -0.74 21.11
N PRO A 212 1.73 -1.65 21.88
CA PRO A 212 0.37 -2.10 21.61
C PRO A 212 -0.69 -1.04 21.91
N LYS A 213 -0.35 0.02 22.65
CA LYS A 213 -1.28 1.11 22.94
C LYS A 213 -1.45 1.99 21.71
N HIS A 214 -0.36 2.44 21.10
CA HIS A 214 -0.42 3.35 19.94
C HIS A 214 -0.39 2.64 18.58
N LEU A 215 -0.22 1.32 18.58
CA LEU A 215 -0.10 0.45 17.40
C LEU A 215 1.04 0.89 16.48
N GLY A 216 2.26 0.71 16.97
CA GLY A 216 3.48 1.05 16.25
C GLY A 216 4.72 0.55 17.00
N TYR A 217 5.90 0.88 16.49
CA TYR A 217 7.15 0.62 17.21
C TYR A 217 7.50 1.78 18.14
N ARG A 218 8.25 1.48 19.20
CA ARG A 218 8.91 2.48 20.04
C ARG A 218 9.84 3.36 19.19
N THR A 219 10.00 4.61 19.59
CA THR A 219 10.62 5.67 18.75
C THR A 219 11.79 6.36 19.43
N GLU A 220 12.05 6.02 20.69
CA GLU A 220 13.14 6.53 21.49
C GLU A 220 14.49 6.07 20.96
N ALA A 221 15.54 6.83 21.27
CA ALA A 221 16.90 6.49 20.89
C ALA A 221 17.34 5.14 21.49
N PHE A 222 18.03 4.35 20.69
CA PHE A 222 18.65 3.09 21.11
C PHE A 222 19.94 2.85 20.31
N SER A 223 20.81 1.96 20.82
CA SER A 223 22.07 1.60 20.16
C SER A 223 21.81 1.02 18.77
N ASP A 224 22.59 1.47 17.77
CA ASP A 224 22.47 1.08 16.35
C ASP A 224 21.13 1.46 15.69
N GLY A 225 20.34 2.31 16.34
CA GLY A 225 19.10 2.84 15.78
C GLY A 225 19.36 3.85 14.65
N PHE A 226 18.50 3.81 13.63
CA PHE A 226 18.54 4.78 12.53
C PHE A 226 17.62 5.97 12.84
N LEU A 227 18.19 7.16 13.00
CA LEU A 227 17.39 8.39 13.14
C LEU A 227 16.75 8.76 11.80
N PHE A 228 15.43 8.62 11.73
CA PHE A 228 14.63 9.02 10.57
C PHE A 228 14.18 10.48 10.72
N ASP A 229 14.47 11.31 9.72
CA ASP A 229 14.08 12.72 9.68
C ASP A 229 13.07 12.94 8.55
N THR A 230 11.87 13.42 8.90
CA THR A 230 10.76 13.62 7.96
C THR A 230 10.89 14.89 7.14
N ARG A 231 11.93 15.71 7.38
CA ARG A 231 12.22 16.94 6.63
C ARG A 231 13.09 16.69 5.40
N ILE A 232 13.65 15.49 5.28
CA ILE A 232 14.42 15.06 4.11
C ILE A 232 13.46 14.74 2.96
N THR A 233 13.80 15.18 1.74
CA THR A 233 13.03 14.84 0.53
C THR A 233 12.88 13.31 0.39
N GLY A 234 11.64 12.85 0.20
CA GLY A 234 11.31 11.42 0.17
C GLY A 234 10.79 10.89 1.51
N ASN A 235 11.04 11.60 2.61
CA ASN A 235 10.68 11.19 3.97
C ASN A 235 9.51 11.97 4.55
N HIS A 236 8.82 12.83 3.79
CA HIS A 236 7.77 13.67 4.34
C HIS A 236 6.67 12.82 5.03
N ASN A 237 6.21 13.30 6.19
CA ASN A 237 5.11 12.72 6.97
C ASN A 237 3.78 13.43 6.73
N SER A 238 3.67 14.13 5.59
CA SER A 238 2.53 14.95 5.24
C SER A 238 1.35 14.15 4.69
N GLY A 239 0.18 14.81 4.63
CA GLY A 239 -1.00 14.25 3.99
C GLY A 239 -1.62 13.09 4.73
N HIS A 240 -2.63 12.49 4.11
CA HIS A 240 -3.55 11.55 4.76
C HIS A 240 -3.99 12.11 6.14
N GLU A 241 -4.44 13.37 6.12
CA GLU A 241 -4.63 14.17 7.32
C GLU A 241 -6.11 14.27 7.72
N PHE A 242 -6.36 14.14 9.01
CA PHE A 242 -7.65 14.39 9.66
C PHE A 242 -7.56 15.67 10.49
N ARG A 243 -8.04 16.79 9.95
CA ARG A 243 -8.03 18.08 10.66
C ARG A 243 -9.29 18.90 10.42
N ALA A 244 -9.48 19.93 11.23
CA ALA A 244 -10.58 20.87 11.05
C ALA A 244 -10.34 21.72 9.79
N GLY A 245 -11.40 22.00 9.04
CA GLY A 245 -11.36 22.88 7.87
C GLY A 245 -11.70 22.17 6.56
N LYS A 246 -11.31 22.81 5.45
CA LYS A 246 -11.64 22.35 4.08
C LYS A 246 -10.79 21.14 3.71
N ARG A 247 -11.41 20.14 3.08
CA ARG A 247 -10.73 18.99 2.47
C ARG A 247 -9.88 19.41 1.26
N GLY A 248 -8.88 18.59 0.93
CA GLY A 248 -7.91 18.83 -0.15
C GLY A 248 -6.51 19.14 0.38
N ASN A 249 -5.52 19.17 -0.52
CA ASN A 249 -4.09 19.37 -0.18
C ASN A 249 -3.62 18.45 0.97
N GLY A 250 -4.02 17.18 0.93
CA GLY A 250 -3.68 16.19 1.95
C GLY A 250 -4.68 16.02 3.09
N VAL A 251 -5.66 16.92 3.24
CA VAL A 251 -6.75 16.78 4.22
C VAL A 251 -7.86 15.91 3.64
N ILE A 252 -8.04 14.71 4.22
CA ILE A 252 -8.99 13.70 3.72
C ILE A 252 -10.26 13.60 4.56
N GLY A 253 -10.23 14.08 5.80
CA GLY A 253 -11.34 13.95 6.73
C GLY A 253 -11.40 15.08 7.74
N ARG A 254 -12.49 15.10 8.51
CA ARG A 254 -12.65 16.00 9.65
C ARG A 254 -11.60 15.70 10.72
N LEU A 255 -11.39 16.61 11.64
CA LEU A 255 -10.63 16.33 12.86
C LEU A 255 -11.24 15.14 13.59
N LEU A 256 -10.39 14.16 13.93
CA LEU A 256 -10.73 13.08 14.83
C LEU A 256 -10.37 13.50 16.25
N GLN A 257 -11.37 13.51 17.13
CA GLN A 257 -11.13 13.76 18.55
C GLN A 257 -10.27 12.64 19.15
N PRO A 258 -9.49 12.89 20.21
CA PRO A 258 -8.61 11.88 20.79
C PRO A 258 -9.31 10.55 21.10
N GLN A 259 -10.54 10.58 21.65
CA GLN A 259 -11.35 9.40 21.92
C GLN A 259 -11.77 8.62 20.66
N GLU A 260 -11.98 9.31 19.54
CA GLU A 260 -12.31 8.67 18.26
C GLU A 260 -11.08 7.96 17.68
N ARG A 261 -9.88 8.53 17.86
CA ARG A 261 -8.61 7.89 17.48
C ARG A 261 -8.43 6.59 18.27
N TRP A 262 -8.65 6.60 19.58
CA TRP A 262 -8.61 5.39 20.41
C TRP A 262 -9.64 4.33 19.99
N ALA A 263 -10.87 4.75 19.68
CA ALA A 263 -11.89 3.85 19.16
C ALA A 263 -11.48 3.19 17.83
N LEU A 264 -10.95 3.98 16.90
CA LEU A 264 -10.43 3.48 15.63
C LEU A 264 -9.27 2.50 15.83
N LEU A 265 -8.35 2.77 16.76
CA LEU A 265 -7.25 1.87 17.09
C LEU A 265 -7.77 0.50 17.55
N GLU A 266 -8.72 0.46 18.50
CA GLU A 266 -9.32 -0.80 18.95
C GLU A 266 -9.99 -1.58 17.82
N TYR A 267 -10.67 -0.88 16.89
CA TYR A 267 -11.25 -1.55 15.73
C TYR A 267 -10.19 -2.09 14.76
N LEU A 268 -9.11 -1.34 14.52
CA LEU A 268 -8.02 -1.76 13.62
C LEU A 268 -7.25 -2.99 14.15
N LYS A 269 -7.32 -3.29 15.46
CA LYS A 269 -6.81 -4.56 16.03
C LYS A 269 -7.59 -5.77 15.51
N VAL A 270 -8.90 -5.63 15.29
CA VAL A 270 -9.78 -6.75 14.98
C VAL A 270 -10.23 -6.83 13.52
N LEU A 271 -10.08 -5.74 12.76
CA LEU A 271 -10.53 -5.63 11.36
C LEU A 271 -10.05 -6.81 10.50
N GLY A 272 -11.01 -7.52 9.90
CA GLY A 272 -10.79 -8.68 9.03
C GLY A 272 -10.40 -9.96 9.77
N GLY A 273 -10.41 -9.96 11.10
CA GLY A 273 -10.06 -11.10 11.96
C GLY A 273 -11.27 -11.71 12.69
N PRO A 274 -11.08 -12.85 13.37
CA PRO A 274 -12.17 -13.57 14.06
C PRO A 274 -12.77 -12.79 15.24
N LEU A 275 -12.03 -11.84 15.82
CA LEU A 275 -12.52 -10.99 16.91
C LEU A 275 -13.54 -9.95 16.45
N GLU A 276 -13.53 -9.55 15.17
CA GLU A 276 -14.49 -8.57 14.64
C GLU A 276 -15.94 -9.08 14.70
N ALA A 277 -16.15 -10.38 14.46
CA ALA A 277 -17.46 -11.01 14.55
C ALA A 277 -18.03 -11.03 15.99
N GLN A 278 -17.20 -10.75 17.01
CA GLN A 278 -17.58 -10.76 18.42
C GLN A 278 -17.90 -9.35 18.94
N LEU A 279 -17.81 -8.33 18.09
CA LEU A 279 -18.12 -6.96 18.48
C LEU A 279 -19.63 -6.79 18.69
N PRO A 280 -20.06 -6.09 19.76
CA PRO A 280 -21.48 -5.79 19.95
C PRO A 280 -22.03 -4.97 18.78
N GLU A 281 -23.33 -5.05 18.54
CA GLU A 281 -23.99 -4.09 17.67
C GLU A 281 -23.87 -2.70 18.27
N THR A 282 -23.61 -1.70 17.43
CA THR A 282 -23.61 -0.30 17.88
C THR A 282 -25.05 0.08 18.21
N VAL A 283 -25.39 0.12 19.49
CA VAL A 283 -26.63 0.73 19.96
C VAL A 283 -26.61 2.18 19.49
N ALA A 284 -27.48 2.52 18.54
CA ALA A 284 -27.67 3.90 18.15
C ALA A 284 -28.03 4.68 19.42
N MET A 285 -27.18 5.60 19.85
CA MET A 285 -27.58 6.55 20.87
C MET A 285 -28.78 7.31 20.32
N GLN A 286 -29.96 7.02 20.86
CA GLN A 286 -31.15 7.83 20.66
C GLN A 286 -30.75 9.26 21.00
N LYS A 287 -30.87 10.15 20.01
CA LYS A 287 -30.82 11.58 20.26
C LYS A 287 -32.13 11.91 20.96
N ASP A 288 -32.05 12.14 22.27
CA ASP A 288 -33.08 12.86 23.02
C ASP A 288 -33.11 14.34 22.61
#